data_AF-A0A2T7UJC3-F1
#
_entry.id   AF-A0A2T7UJC3-F1
#
_cell.length_a   1.000
_cell.length_b   1.000
_cell.length_c   1.000
_cell.angle_alpha   90.00
_cell.angle_beta   90.00
_cell.angle_gamma   90.00
#
_symmetry.space_group_name_H-M   'P 1'
#
loop_
_entity.id
_entity.type
_entity.pdbx_description
1 polymer ?
#
loop_
_entity_poly.entity_id
_entity_poly.type
_entity_poly.pdbx_seq_one_letter_code
_entity_poly.pdbx_strand_id
1 'polypeptide(L)'
;MPSQLIDYYRAIETTSSSMLESAKLGAWEAVIQSEGACAILISQLRHHSQNHALSIEDRHEKRRIMLQILRNDAQIRIMMDPWLEDLEKVMHGGNLVLN
;
A
#
# COMPACT_ATOMS: atom_id res chain seq x y z
N MET A 1 -16.61 10.16 8.14
CA MET A 1 -16.46 8.78 8.64
C MET A 1 -17.11 7.84 7.64
N PRO A 2 -16.43 6.78 7.16
CA PRO A 2 -17.03 5.78 6.29
C PRO A 2 -18.25 5.16 6.98
N SER A 3 -19.40 5.14 6.31
CA SER A 3 -20.66 4.66 6.89
C SER A 3 -20.98 3.23 6.46
N GLN A 4 -20.35 2.74 5.39
CA GLN A 4 -20.51 1.39 4.87
C GLN A 4 -19.17 0.66 4.79
N LEU A 5 -19.21 -0.68 4.86
CA LEU A 5 -18.00 -1.51 4.76
C LEU A 5 -17.20 -1.26 3.48
N ILE A 6 -17.88 -0.97 2.37
CA ILE A 6 -17.21 -0.72 1.09
C ILE A 6 -16.38 0.56 1.09
N ASP A 7 -16.75 1.55 1.91
CA ASP A 7 -16.01 2.82 2.00
C ASP A 7 -14.64 2.62 2.65
N TYR A 8 -14.51 1.67 3.59
CA TYR A 8 -13.20 1.28 4.13
C TYR A 8 -12.30 0.69 3.05
N TYR A 9 -12.83 -0.19 2.19
CA TYR A 9 -12.05 -0.73 1.05
C TYR A 9 -11.61 0.39 0.11
N ARG A 10 -12.49 1.33 -0.25
CA ARG A 10 -12.16 2.48 -1.11
C ARG A 10 -11.11 3.40 -0.48
N ALA A 11 -11.20 3.64 0.82
CA ALA A 11 -10.22 4.41 1.56
C ALA A 11 -8.84 3.72 1.58
N ILE A 12 -8.81 2.40 1.74
CA ILE A 12 -7.57 1.60 1.65
C ILE A 12 -7.00 1.66 0.22
N GLU A 13 -7.83 1.55 -0.82
CA GLU A 13 -7.39 1.70 -2.22
C GLU A 13 -6.73 3.06 -2.48
N THR A 14 -7.35 4.13 -1.98
CA THR A 14 -6.83 5.49 -2.10
C THR A 14 -5.51 5.63 -1.35
N THR A 15 -5.42 5.08 -0.13
CA THR A 15 -4.19 5.09 0.67
C THR A 15 -3.07 4.29 -0.03
N SER A 16 -3.38 3.13 -0.58
CA SER A 16 -2.44 2.31 -1.37
C SER A 16 -1.95 3.04 -2.62
N SER A 17 -2.81 3.81 -3.28
CA SER A 17 -2.43 4.63 -4.43
C SER A 17 -1.51 5.79 -4.01
N SER A 18 -1.78 6.44 -2.87
CA SER A 18 -0.90 7.45 -2.28
C SER A 18 0.48 6.91 -1.91
N MET A 19 0.55 5.68 -1.38
CA MET A 19 1.82 4.98 -1.13
C MET A 19 2.60 4.77 -2.43
N LEU A 20 1.94 4.32 -3.49
CA LEU A 20 2.61 4.09 -4.78
C LEU A 20 3.15 5.39 -5.38
N GLU A 21 2.38 6.48 -5.37
CA GLU A 21 2.85 7.77 -5.87
C GLU A 21 4.02 8.31 -5.02
N SER A 22 3.97 8.15 -3.70
CA SER A 22 5.09 8.52 -2.82
C SER A 22 6.35 7.70 -3.11
N ALA A 23 6.20 6.38 -3.32
CA ALA A 23 7.30 5.48 -3.67
C ALA A 23 7.94 5.86 -5.01
N LYS A 24 7.14 6.20 -6.03
CA LYS A 24 7.64 6.69 -7.33
C LYS A 24 8.48 7.96 -7.21
N LEU A 25 8.20 8.80 -6.21
CA LEU A 25 8.94 10.02 -5.92
C LEU A 25 10.12 9.80 -4.96
N GLY A 26 10.35 8.56 -4.48
CA GLY A 26 11.35 8.25 -3.46
C GLY A 26 11.03 8.81 -2.07
N ALA A 27 9.80 9.25 -1.82
CA ALA A 27 9.36 9.85 -0.57
C ALA A 27 9.01 8.78 0.49
N TRP A 28 10.00 8.00 0.93
CA TRP A 28 9.79 6.84 1.79
C TRP A 28 9.17 7.14 3.16
N GLU A 29 9.44 8.31 3.74
CA GLU A 29 8.76 8.76 4.96
C GLU A 29 7.24 8.90 4.76
N ALA A 30 6.82 9.45 3.61
CA ALA A 30 5.40 9.57 3.27
C ALA A 30 4.75 8.20 2.98
N VAL A 31 5.52 7.24 2.44
CA VAL A 31 5.08 5.84 2.31
C VAL A 31 4.78 5.24 3.69
N ILE A 32 5.70 5.39 4.65
CA ILE A 32 5.53 4.89 6.03
C ILE A 32 4.34 5.55 6.73
N GLN A 33 4.16 6.86 6.58
CA GLN A 33 3.00 7.56 7.14
C GLN A 33 1.68 7.02 6.58
N SER A 34 1.65 6.79 5.26
CA SER A 34 0.48 6.22 4.58
C SER A 34 0.24 4.77 4.98
N GLU A 35 1.27 3.98 5.24
CA GLU A 35 1.16 2.62 5.79
C GLU A 35 0.49 2.64 7.17
N GLY A 36 0.86 3.59 8.04
CA GLY A 36 0.21 3.79 9.33
C GLY A 36 -1.30 4.10 9.20
N ALA A 37 -1.67 4.98 8.26
CA ALA A 37 -3.07 5.25 7.96
C ALA A 37 -3.81 4.01 7.43
N CYS A 38 -3.17 3.23 6.56
CA CYS A 38 -3.70 1.97 6.03
C CYS A 38 -3.96 0.95 7.15
N ALA A 39 -3.03 0.81 8.10
CA ALA A 39 -3.17 -0.09 9.25
C ALA A 39 -4.39 0.26 10.12
N ILE A 40 -4.65 1.54 10.34
CA ILE A 40 -5.83 2.02 11.07
C ILE A 40 -7.11 1.66 10.30
N LEU A 41 -7.16 1.93 8.99
CA LEU A 41 -8.32 1.60 8.15
C LEU A 41 -8.61 0.10 8.11
N ILE A 42 -7.57 -0.74 8.03
CA ILE A 42 -7.70 -2.20 8.07
C ILE A 42 -8.24 -2.67 9.42
N SER A 43 -7.78 -2.08 10.53
CA SER A 43 -8.27 -2.39 11.87
C SER A 43 -9.76 -2.07 12.00
N GLN A 44 -10.16 -0.86 11.57
CA GLN A 44 -11.57 -0.44 11.57
C GLN A 44 -12.43 -1.33 10.67
N LEU A 45 -11.96 -1.62 9.44
CA LEU A 45 -12.64 -2.53 8.53
C LEU A 45 -12.90 -3.90 9.18
N ARG A 46 -11.87 -4.49 9.82
CA ARG A 46 -12.00 -5.78 10.52
C ARG A 46 -13.05 -5.72 11.61
N HIS A 47 -13.03 -4.68 12.43
CA HIS A 47 -14.02 -4.50 13.50
C HIS A 47 -15.45 -4.38 12.94
N HIS A 48 -15.68 -3.50 11.97
CA HIS A 48 -17.01 -3.31 11.39
C HIS A 48 -17.52 -4.57 10.67
N SER A 49 -16.63 -5.34 10.05
CA SER A 49 -17.00 -6.57 9.31
C SER A 49 -17.51 -7.70 10.19
N GLN A 50 -17.37 -7.59 11.52
CA GLN A 50 -17.95 -8.54 12.47
C GLN A 50 -19.47 -8.44 12.53
N ASN A 51 -20.02 -7.24 12.33
CA ASN A 51 -21.44 -6.95 12.54
C ASN A 51 -22.17 -6.52 11.26
N HIS A 52 -21.44 -6.35 10.16
CA HIS A 52 -21.97 -5.86 8.89
C HIS A 52 -21.55 -6.80 7.76
N ALA A 53 -22.36 -6.90 6.71
CA ALA A 53 -22.05 -7.67 5.51
C ALA A 53 -22.06 -6.76 4.28
N LEU A 54 -21.22 -7.10 3.30
CA LEU A 54 -21.25 -6.45 1.99
C LEU A 54 -22.47 -6.93 1.19
N SER A 55 -23.08 -6.01 0.45
CA SER A 55 -24.06 -6.32 -0.58
C SER A 55 -23.42 -7.15 -1.70
N ILE A 56 -24.24 -7.74 -2.59
CA ILE A 56 -23.71 -8.49 -3.74
C ILE A 56 -22.90 -7.56 -4.66
N GLU A 57 -23.40 -6.36 -4.91
CA GLU A 57 -22.73 -5.31 -5.69
C GLU A 57 -21.34 -5.00 -5.10
N ASP A 58 -21.28 -4.77 -3.79
CA ASP A 58 -20.03 -4.40 -3.11
C ASP A 58 -19.02 -5.54 -3.05
N ARG A 59 -19.43 -6.81 -3.18
CA ARG A 59 -18.49 -7.94 -3.24
C ARG A 59 -17.70 -7.95 -4.54
N HIS A 60 -18.32 -7.56 -5.65
CA HIS A 60 -17.62 -7.39 -6.92
C HIS A 60 -16.63 -6.23 -6.83
N GLU A 61 -17.07 -5.10 -6.28
CA GLU A 61 -16.21 -3.92 -6.11
C GLU A 61 -15.05 -4.18 -5.13
N LYS A 62 -15.30 -4.87 -4.01
CA LYS A 62 -14.25 -5.32 -3.09
C LYS A 62 -13.16 -6.11 -3.84
N ARG A 63 -13.54 -7.03 -4.73
CA ARG A 63 -12.56 -7.84 -5.47
C ARG A 63 -11.69 -6.96 -6.37
N ARG A 64 -12.29 -6.00 -7.07
CA ARG A 64 -11.56 -5.02 -7.90
C ARG A 64 -10.55 -4.24 -7.06
N ILE A 65 -11.00 -3.69 -5.93
CA ILE A 65 -10.17 -2.93 -4.98
C ILE A 65 -9.00 -3.77 -4.46
N MET A 66 -9.26 -5.00 -4.01
CA MET A 66 -8.21 -5.88 -3.48
C MET A 66 -7.13 -6.17 -4.52
N LEU A 67 -7.50 -6.41 -5.78
CA LEU A 67 -6.54 -6.60 -6.86
C LEU A 67 -5.71 -5.35 -7.15
N GLN A 68 -6.33 -4.16 -7.05
CA GLN A 68 -5.61 -2.90 -7.23
C GLN A 68 -4.58 -2.65 -6.12
N ILE A 69 -4.96 -2.90 -4.86
CA ILE A 69 -4.05 -2.81 -3.71
C ILE A 69 -2.85 -3.74 -3.90
N LEU A 70 -3.09 -5.01 -4.25
CA LEU A 70 -2.02 -5.98 -4.47
C LEU A 70 -1.07 -5.57 -5.61
N ARG A 71 -1.58 -4.96 -6.68
CA ARG A 71 -0.74 -4.43 -7.79
C ARG A 71 0.12 -3.26 -7.34
N ASN A 72 -0.44 -2.35 -6.55
CA ASN A 72 0.31 -1.21 -6.01
C ASN A 72 1.41 -1.71 -5.07
N ASP A 73 1.10 -2.62 -4.16
CA ASP A 73 2.06 -3.21 -3.22
C ASP A 73 3.21 -3.92 -3.95
N ALA A 74 2.91 -4.66 -5.01
CA ALA A 74 3.93 -5.30 -5.84
C ALA A 74 4.87 -4.28 -6.50
N GLN A 75 4.33 -3.17 -7.02
CA GLN A 75 5.14 -2.10 -7.62
C GLN A 75 6.01 -1.38 -6.58
N ILE A 76 5.47 -1.12 -5.38
CA ILE A 76 6.24 -0.50 -4.29
C ILE A 76 7.42 -1.41 -3.89
N ARG A 77 7.20 -2.73 -3.78
CA ARG A 77 8.27 -3.69 -3.45
C ARG A 77 9.39 -3.69 -4.50
N ILE A 78 9.05 -3.66 -5.78
CA ILE A 78 10.04 -3.57 -6.87
C ILE A 78 10.89 -2.31 -6.75
N MET A 79 10.33 -1.19 -6.27
CA MET A 79 11.07 0.06 -6.05
C MET A 79 11.91 0.04 -4.77
N MET A 80 11.56 -0.78 -3.78
CA MET A 80 12.31 -0.93 -2.53
C MET A 80 13.56 -1.80 -2.66
N ASP A 81 13.54 -2.78 -3.55
CA ASP A 81 14.62 -3.76 -3.69
C ASP A 81 15.93 -3.32 -4.42
N PRO A 82 16.05 -2.20 -5.17
CA PRO A 82 17.31 -1.89 -5.87
C PRO A 82 18.46 -1.40 -4.96
N TRP A 83 18.16 -0.70 -3.86
CA TRP A 83 19.22 -0.10 -3.04
C TRP A 83 19.87 -1.06 -2.06
N LEU A 84 19.28 -2.24 -1.80
CA LEU A 84 19.92 -3.23 -0.92
C LEU A 84 21.16 -3.82 -1.61
N GLU A 85 21.07 -4.08 -2.92
CA GLU A 85 22.20 -4.54 -3.73
C GLU A 85 23.29 -3.47 -3.83
N ASP A 86 22.92 -2.20 -3.97
CA ASP A 86 23.90 -1.11 -4.06
C ASP A 86 24.50 -0.73 -2.70
N LEU A 87 23.74 -0.86 -1.60
CA LEU A 87 24.24 -0.71 -0.23
C LEU A 87 25.21 -1.85 0.13
N GLU A 88 24.91 -3.10 -0.24
CA GLU A 88 25.85 -4.22 -0.10
C GLU A 88 27.15 -3.96 -0.87
N LYS A 89 27.08 -3.45 -2.11
CA LYS A 89 28.28 -3.10 -2.89
C LYS A 89 29.09 -2.00 -2.20
N VAL A 90 28.46 -0.94 -1.69
CA VAL A 90 29.16 0.15 -0.97
C VAL A 90 29.76 -0.33 0.35
N MET A 91 29.02 -1.14 1.12
CA MET A 91 29.47 -1.68 2.41
C MET A 91 30.58 -2.73 2.25
N HIS A 92 30.65 -3.42 1.11
CA HIS A 92 31.71 -4.38 0.78
C HIS A 92 32.85 -3.78 -0.08
N GLY A 93 32.93 -2.45 -0.21
CA GLY A 93 34.07 -1.75 -0.83
C GLY A 93 34.05 -1.68 -2.36
N GLY A 94 32.91 -1.95 -3.00
CA GLY A 94 32.67 -1.76 -4.42
C GLY A 94 32.40 -0.29 -4.76
N ASN A 95 33.12 0.23 -5.75
CA ASN A 95 32.92 1.60 -6.25
C ASN A 95 31.53 1.73 -6.90
N LEU A 96 30.74 2.73 -6.50
CA LEU A 96 29.50 3.09 -7.20
C LEU A 96 29.85 3.61 -8.59
N VAL A 97 29.59 2.81 -9.62
CA VAL A 97 29.53 3.34 -10.99
C VAL A 97 28.14 3.92 -11.15
N LEU A 98 28.04 5.23 -10.90
CA LEU A 98 26.87 6.02 -11.26
C LEU A 98 26.86 6.15 -12.79
N ASN A 99 25.85 5.58 -13.43
CA ASN A 99 25.58 5.75 -14.87
C ASN A 99 24.48 6.79 -15.05
#